data_AF-A0AAW8L3A9-F1
#
_entry.id   AF-A0AAW8L3A9-F1
#
_cell.length_a   1.000
_cell.length_b   1.000
_cell.length_c   1.000
_cell.angle_alpha   90.00
_cell.angle_beta   90.00
_cell.angle_gamma   90.00
#
_symmetry.space_group_name_H-M   'P 1'
#
loop_
_entity.id
_entity.type
_entity.pdbx_description
1 polymer ?
#
loop_
_entity_poly.entity_id
_entity_poly.type
_entity_poly.pdbx_seq_one_letter_code
_entity_poly.pdbx_strand_id
1 'polypeptide(L)'
;RNYPIKSRNVIAHIRKATQGKITLENSHPFIRELWGRHWIFAHNGDLHDFNPPLSGRFTPVGNTDSERAFCYLLDQLVEVFGYEEPSLEQIFEVLEKISPKIAEYGTFNFCLSNGQALFSYAITKLHWLVR
;
A
#
# COMPACT_ATOMS: atom_id res chain seq x y z
N ARG A 1 -7.18 -29.94 5.55
CA ARG A 1 -8.00 -28.72 5.75
C ARG A 1 -7.85 -27.86 4.48
N ASN A 2 -8.66 -28.14 3.46
CA ASN A 2 -8.59 -27.47 2.14
C ASN A 2 -9.73 -26.48 2.04
N TYR A 3 -9.45 -25.21 2.35
CA TYR A 3 -10.32 -24.11 1.92
C TYR A 3 -9.65 -23.49 0.68
N PRO A 4 -10.09 -23.83 -0.54
CA PRO A 4 -9.55 -23.19 -1.73
C PRO A 4 -9.89 -21.70 -1.66
N ILE A 5 -8.86 -20.85 -1.50
CA ILE A 5 -9.00 -19.40 -1.62
C ILE A 5 -9.24 -19.12 -3.11
N LYS A 6 -10.48 -18.80 -3.48
CA LYS A 6 -10.82 -18.29 -4.81
C LYS A 6 -10.99 -16.78 -4.70
N SER A 7 -10.04 -16.04 -5.25
CA SER A 7 -10.14 -14.58 -5.39
C SER A 7 -9.61 -14.17 -6.75
N ARG A 8 -10.16 -13.10 -7.33
CA ARG A 8 -9.67 -12.51 -8.59
C ARG A 8 -8.36 -11.74 -8.38
N ASN A 9 -8.06 -11.36 -7.14
CA ASN A 9 -6.82 -10.71 -6.75
C ASN A 9 -6.35 -11.26 -5.40
N VAL A 10 -5.11 -11.76 -5.35
CA VAL A 10 -4.49 -12.29 -4.14
C VAL A 10 -3.16 -11.59 -3.96
N ILE A 11 -3.03 -10.82 -2.87
CA ILE A 11 -1.77 -10.23 -2.44
C ILE A 11 -1.30 -11.03 -1.23
N ALA A 12 -0.13 -11.67 -1.35
CA ALA A 12 0.55 -12.33 -0.26
C ALA A 12 1.94 -11.72 -0.10
N HIS A 13 2.34 -11.40 1.13
CA HIS A 13 3.64 -10.82 1.43
C HIS A 13 4.40 -11.72 2.42
N ILE A 14 5.54 -12.25 1.99
CA ILE A 14 6.42 -13.05 2.85
C ILE A 14 7.55 -12.12 3.31
N ARG A 15 7.50 -11.70 4.58
CA ARG A 15 8.44 -10.74 5.15
C ARG A 15 9.61 -11.44 5.86
N LYS A 16 10.84 -10.95 5.65
CA LYS A 16 11.97 -11.12 6.57
C LYS A 16 12.10 -9.83 7.38
N ALA A 17 11.81 -9.86 8.69
CA ALA A 17 11.73 -8.65 9.51
C ALA A 17 13.12 -8.04 9.76
N THR A 18 13.38 -6.86 9.17
CA THR A 18 14.61 -6.06 9.38
C THR A 18 14.39 -4.89 10.35
N GLN A 19 13.15 -4.40 10.51
CA GLN A 19 12.75 -3.32 11.43
C GLN A 19 11.38 -3.57 12.08
N GLY A 20 11.20 -3.17 13.34
CA GLY A 20 9.94 -3.31 14.11
C GLY A 20 9.75 -4.66 14.83
N LYS A 21 8.99 -4.68 15.92
CA LYS A 21 8.66 -5.92 16.67
C LYS A 21 7.85 -6.87 15.78
N ILE A 22 8.12 -8.17 15.87
CA ILE A 22 7.35 -9.23 15.20
C ILE A 22 5.98 -9.34 15.90
N THR A 23 5.02 -8.55 15.45
CA THR A 23 3.64 -8.54 15.94
C THR A 23 2.66 -8.65 14.77
N LEU A 24 1.47 -9.22 15.02
CA LEU A 24 0.44 -9.44 13.99
C LEU A 24 0.03 -8.12 13.31
N GLU A 25 -0.01 -7.03 14.09
CA GLU A 25 -0.27 -5.66 13.63
C GLU A 25 0.77 -5.14 12.62
N ASN A 26 2.02 -5.63 12.65
CA ASN A 26 3.10 -5.25 11.72
C ASN A 26 3.22 -6.22 10.54
N SER A 27 2.27 -7.15 10.41
CA SER A 27 2.24 -8.17 9.37
C SER A 27 1.39 -7.71 8.21
N HIS A 28 2.03 -7.57 7.05
CA HIS A 28 1.35 -7.31 5.79
C HIS A 28 0.45 -8.50 5.38
N PRO A 29 -0.57 -8.26 4.55
CA PRO A 29 -0.94 -6.97 3.97
C PRO A 29 -1.72 -6.06 4.93
N PHE A 30 -1.48 -4.75 4.85
CA PHE A 30 -2.31 -3.78 5.56
C PHE A 30 -3.64 -3.62 4.82
N ILE A 31 -4.72 -3.52 5.59
CA ILE A 31 -6.07 -3.34 5.05
C ILE A 31 -6.69 -2.08 5.66
N ARG A 32 -7.27 -1.24 4.82
CA ARG A 32 -8.06 -0.05 5.19
C ARG A 32 -9.25 0.09 4.26
N GLU A 33 -10.32 0.69 4.77
CA GLU A 33 -11.51 0.97 3.98
C GLU A 33 -11.42 2.40 3.40
N LEU A 34 -11.69 2.54 2.10
CA LEU A 34 -11.85 3.83 1.42
C LEU A 34 -12.84 3.65 0.25
N TRP A 35 -13.79 4.58 0.14
CA TRP A 35 -14.86 4.60 -0.88
C TRP A 35 -15.71 3.32 -0.94
N GLY A 36 -16.00 2.71 0.20
CA GLY A 36 -16.76 1.47 0.32
C GLY A 36 -15.96 0.23 -0.05
N ARG A 37 -14.64 0.32 -0.20
CA ARG A 37 -13.77 -0.80 -0.63
C ARG A 37 -12.65 -1.06 0.35
N HIS A 38 -12.28 -2.34 0.47
CA HIS A 38 -11.06 -2.74 1.15
C HIS A 38 -9.86 -2.50 0.23
N TRP A 39 -9.00 -1.56 0.64
CA TRP A 39 -7.68 -1.34 0.08
C TRP A 39 -6.67 -2.21 0.80
N ILE A 40 -5.85 -2.89 0.03
CA ILE A 40 -4.87 -3.88 0.49
C ILE A 40 -3.51 -3.42 -0.01
N PHE A 41 -2.55 -3.30 0.90
CA PHE A 41 -1.20 -2.82 0.59
C PHE A 41 -0.13 -3.79 1.09
N ALA A 42 0.84 -4.05 0.22
CA ALA A 42 2.05 -4.81 0.52
C ALA A 42 3.27 -4.03 0.04
N HIS A 43 4.19 -3.74 0.96
CA HIS A 43 5.41 -3.00 0.68
C HIS A 43 6.65 -3.86 0.99
N ASN A 44 7.58 -3.85 0.04
CA ASN A 44 8.90 -4.46 0.16
C ASN A 44 9.99 -3.40 0.01
N GLY A 45 10.55 -3.01 1.14
CA GLY A 45 11.55 -1.98 1.25
C GLY A 45 11.66 -1.45 2.68
N ASP A 46 12.34 -0.33 2.81
CA ASP A 46 12.57 0.37 4.07
C ASP A 46 12.66 1.87 3.74
N LEU A 47 11.84 2.67 4.40
CA LEU A 47 11.78 4.12 4.26
C LEU A 47 12.38 4.78 5.51
N HIS A 48 13.49 5.49 5.32
CA HIS A 48 14.23 6.15 6.40
C HIS A 48 13.64 7.53 6.65
N ASP A 49 13.40 7.87 7.93
CA ASP A 49 12.86 9.18 8.35
C ASP A 49 11.55 9.60 7.64
N PHE A 50 10.80 8.63 7.11
CA PHE A 50 9.55 8.88 6.42
C PHE A 50 8.43 9.17 7.42
N ASN A 51 8.18 10.45 7.68
CA ASN A 51 7.14 10.91 8.60
C ASN A 51 6.32 12.08 8.04
N PRO A 52 5.58 11.88 6.92
CA PRO A 52 4.76 12.94 6.37
C PRO A 52 3.61 13.30 7.34
N PRO A 53 3.14 14.56 7.32
CA PRO A 53 1.92 14.93 8.03
C PRO A 53 0.74 14.15 7.43
N LEU A 54 -0.07 13.57 8.30
CA LEU A 54 -1.33 12.91 7.93
C LEU A 54 -2.49 13.79 8.40
N SER A 55 -3.55 13.86 7.61
CA SER A 55 -4.76 14.64 7.96
C SER A 55 -5.51 14.11 9.20
N GLY A 56 -5.20 12.89 9.64
CA GLY A 56 -5.93 12.17 10.68
C GLY A 56 -7.02 11.23 10.15
N ARG A 57 -7.36 11.28 8.85
CA ARG A 57 -8.33 10.34 8.22
C ARG A 57 -7.86 8.89 8.28
N PHE A 58 -6.56 8.69 8.09
CA PHE A 58 -5.92 7.39 8.22
C PHE A 58 -4.82 7.48 9.26
N THR A 59 -4.95 6.69 10.31
CA THR A 59 -3.93 6.59 11.36
C THR A 59 -3.27 5.20 11.31
N PRO A 60 -1.94 5.12 11.27
CA PRO A 60 -1.24 3.85 11.42
C PRO A 60 -1.51 3.30 12.82
N VAL A 61 -1.83 2.01 12.92
CA VAL A 61 -2.06 1.33 14.21
C VAL A 61 -0.74 0.88 14.81
N GLY A 62 0.17 0.39 13.97
CA GLY A 62 1.54 0.05 14.33
C GLY A 62 2.52 1.20 14.11
N ASN A 63 3.80 0.85 14.21
CA ASN A 63 4.92 1.80 14.14
C ASN A 63 5.82 1.56 12.93
N THR A 64 5.31 0.90 11.88
CA THR A 64 6.09 0.66 10.65
C THR A 64 5.99 1.82 9.68
N ASP A 65 7.11 2.09 9.03
CA ASP A 65 7.23 2.97 7.86
C ASP A 65 6.24 2.57 6.75
N SER A 66 6.05 1.27 6.57
CA SER A 66 5.19 0.68 5.54
C SER A 66 3.71 0.98 5.76
N GLU A 67 3.21 0.86 7.01
CA GLU A 67 1.83 1.23 7.32
C GLU A 67 1.63 2.74 7.19
N ARG A 68 2.63 3.54 7.61
CA ARG A 68 2.59 4.99 7.47
C ARG A 68 2.54 5.41 6.00
N ALA A 69 3.33 4.78 5.14
CA ALA A 69 3.26 4.99 3.69
C ALA A 69 1.89 4.62 3.13
N PHE A 70 1.29 3.52 3.59
CA PHE A 70 -0.06 3.16 3.19
C PHE A 70 -1.10 4.22 3.59
N CYS A 71 -1.08 4.66 4.85
CA CYS A 71 -1.98 5.73 5.32
C CYS A 71 -1.77 7.02 4.53
N TYR A 72 -0.52 7.38 4.23
CA TYR A 72 -0.21 8.56 3.43
C TYR A 72 -0.74 8.44 1.99
N LEU A 73 -0.57 7.29 1.33
CA LEU A 73 -1.12 7.05 -0.02
C LEU A 73 -2.63 7.27 -0.05
N LEU A 74 -3.37 6.68 0.90
CA LEU A 74 -4.82 6.84 0.97
C LEU A 74 -5.23 8.27 1.31
N ASP A 75 -4.48 8.94 2.19
CA ASP A 75 -4.74 10.32 2.54
C ASP A 75 -4.57 11.27 1.34
N GLN A 76 -3.54 11.04 0.51
CA GLN A 76 -3.34 11.79 -0.73
C GLN A 76 -4.46 11.54 -1.75
N LEU A 77 -4.96 10.31 -1.85
CA LEU A 77 -6.12 10.01 -2.71
C LEU A 77 -7.37 10.77 -2.27
N VAL A 78 -7.66 10.81 -0.97
CA VAL A 78 -8.79 11.59 -0.43
C VAL A 78 -8.57 13.09 -0.57
N GLU A 79 -7.33 13.57 -0.43
CA GLU A 79 -7.02 14.99 -0.62
C GLU A 79 -7.31 15.45 -2.05
N VAL A 80 -7.06 14.59 -3.05
CA VAL A 80 -7.28 14.91 -4.47
C VAL A 80 -8.75 14.73 -4.89
N PHE A 81 -9.41 13.67 -4.45
CA PHE A 81 -10.73 13.26 -4.96
C PHE A 81 -11.87 13.39 -3.95
N GLY A 82 -11.58 13.69 -2.69
CA GLY A 82 -12.57 13.69 -1.61
C GLY A 82 -13.16 12.30 -1.35
N TYR A 83 -14.47 12.25 -1.10
CA TYR A 83 -15.19 11.01 -0.77
C TYR A 83 -15.97 10.43 -1.96
N GLU A 84 -15.71 10.91 -3.17
CA GLU A 84 -16.23 10.32 -4.40
C GLU A 84 -15.16 9.42 -5.03
N GLU A 85 -15.54 8.18 -5.39
CA GLU A 85 -14.60 7.22 -5.99
C GLU A 85 -14.21 7.68 -7.42
N PRO A 86 -12.93 8.01 -7.69
CA PRO A 86 -12.43 8.35 -9.01
C PRO A 86 -12.26 7.11 -9.90
N SER A 87 -11.95 7.33 -11.19
CA SER A 87 -11.62 6.24 -12.10
C SER A 87 -10.26 5.60 -11.77
N LEU A 88 -10.03 4.37 -12.25
CA LEU A 88 -8.77 3.66 -12.05
C LEU A 88 -7.58 4.40 -12.67
N GLU A 89 -7.79 5.07 -13.80
CA GLU A 89 -6.79 5.89 -14.48
C GLU A 89 -6.42 7.11 -13.63
N GLN A 90 -7.41 7.79 -13.04
CA GLN A 90 -7.17 8.92 -12.14
C GLN A 90 -6.40 8.51 -10.89
N ILE A 91 -6.73 7.35 -10.31
CA ILE A 91 -5.95 6.76 -9.20
C ILE A 91 -4.52 6.51 -9.64
N PHE A 92 -4.33 5.90 -10.81
CA PHE A 92 -3.01 5.62 -11.36
C PHE A 92 -2.17 6.90 -11.53
N GLU A 93 -2.74 7.97 -12.09
CA GLU A 93 -2.05 9.26 -12.27
C GLU A 93 -1.60 9.86 -10.93
N VAL A 94 -2.40 9.74 -9.87
CA VAL A 94 -2.00 10.21 -8.54
C VAL A 94 -0.90 9.34 -7.96
N LEU A 95 -1.03 8.01 -8.04
CA LEU A 95 -0.02 7.07 -7.59
C LEU A 95 1.33 7.30 -8.30
N GLU A 96 1.32 7.55 -9.61
CA GLU A 96 2.50 7.87 -10.41
C GLU A 96 3.20 9.14 -9.91
N LYS A 97 2.43 10.16 -9.50
CA LYS A 97 2.97 11.43 -9.00
C LYS A 97 3.52 11.35 -7.58
N ILE A 98 2.91 10.54 -6.70
CA ILE A 98 3.28 10.49 -5.28
C ILE A 98 4.32 9.41 -4.96
N SER A 99 4.30 8.27 -5.66
CA SER A 99 5.18 7.14 -5.36
C SER A 99 6.68 7.50 -5.47
N PRO A 100 7.15 8.25 -6.47
CA PRO A 100 8.54 8.69 -6.55
C PRO A 100 8.97 9.55 -5.36
N LYS A 101 8.10 10.41 -4.85
CA LYS A 101 8.40 11.27 -3.68
C LYS A 101 8.59 10.45 -2.42
N ILE A 102 7.82 9.37 -2.26
CA ILE A 102 7.99 8.43 -1.15
C ILE A 102 9.30 7.64 -1.32
N ALA A 103 9.63 7.25 -2.56
CA ALA A 103 10.86 6.54 -2.88
C ALA A 103 12.14 7.36 -2.64
N GLU A 104 12.06 8.69 -2.48
CA GLU A 104 13.20 9.50 -2.05
C GLU A 104 13.70 9.14 -0.64
N TYR A 105 12.85 8.52 0.18
CA TYR A 105 13.18 8.10 1.55
C TYR A 105 13.75 6.67 1.62
N GLY A 106 13.79 5.93 0.51
CA GLY A 106 14.36 4.59 0.48
C GLY A 106 13.73 3.66 -0.54
N THR A 107 13.86 2.36 -0.31
CA THR A 107 13.28 1.37 -1.23
C THR A 107 11.76 1.38 -1.06
N PHE A 108 11.02 1.68 -2.12
CA PHE A 108 9.56 1.72 -2.11
C PHE A 108 8.99 0.84 -3.22
N ASN A 109 9.07 -0.49 -3.09
CA ASN A 109 8.36 -1.38 -4.02
C ASN A 109 7.05 -1.82 -3.37
N PHE A 110 5.92 -1.61 -4.02
CA PHE A 110 4.64 -2.00 -3.45
C PHE A 110 3.64 -2.57 -4.44
N CYS A 111 2.69 -3.32 -3.89
CA CYS A 111 1.45 -3.73 -4.52
C CYS A 111 0.28 -3.15 -3.73
N LEU A 112 -0.63 -2.45 -4.41
CA LEU A 112 -1.83 -1.85 -3.85
C LEU A 112 -3.05 -2.34 -4.62
N SER A 113 -4.13 -2.74 -3.94
CA SER A 113 -5.36 -3.15 -4.60
C SER A 113 -6.58 -2.67 -3.85
N ASN A 114 -7.61 -2.22 -4.57
CA ASN A 114 -8.95 -1.92 -4.07
C ASN A 114 -9.97 -3.03 -4.41
N GLY A 115 -9.50 -4.19 -4.88
CA GLY A 115 -10.33 -5.30 -5.35
C GLY A 115 -10.79 -5.20 -6.81
N GLN A 116 -10.65 -4.05 -7.47
CA GLN A 116 -10.92 -3.88 -8.91
C GLN A 116 -9.64 -3.95 -9.74
N ALA A 117 -8.57 -3.32 -9.26
CA ALA A 117 -7.27 -3.29 -9.92
C ALA A 117 -6.14 -3.70 -8.95
N LEU A 118 -4.99 -4.05 -9.53
CA LEU A 118 -3.72 -4.18 -8.83
C LEU A 118 -2.77 -3.11 -9.37
N PHE A 119 -2.45 -2.14 -8.54
CA PHE A 119 -1.41 -1.16 -8.82
C PHE A 119 -0.09 -1.69 -8.29
N SER A 120 0.97 -1.57 -9.08
CA SER A 120 2.31 -1.98 -8.67
C SER A 120 3.30 -0.87 -9.01
N TYR A 121 4.19 -0.59 -8.07
CA TYR A 121 5.29 0.36 -8.24
C TYR A 121 6.58 -0.29 -7.76
N ALA A 122 7.66 -0.09 -8.51
CA ALA A 122 8.95 -0.61 -8.13
C ALA A 122 10.07 0.28 -8.67
N ILE A 123 11.02 0.57 -7.78
CA ILE A 123 12.29 1.22 -8.13
C ILE A 123 13.44 0.21 -8.28
N THR A 124 13.23 -1.02 -7.80
CA THR A 124 14.21 -2.12 -7.92
C THR A 124 13.65 -3.25 -8.78
N LYS A 125 13.72 -4.50 -8.32
CA LYS A 125 13.29 -5.66 -9.08
C LYS A 125 11.82 -5.95 -8.82
N LEU A 126 11.01 -5.89 -9.87
CA LEU A 126 9.65 -6.42 -9.90
C LEU A 126 9.50 -7.29 -11.14
N HIS A 127 9.00 -8.51 -10.94
CA HIS A 127 8.84 -9.49 -12.01
C HIS A 127 7.37 -9.88 -12.12
N TRP A 128 6.84 -9.88 -13.35
CA TRP A 128 5.51 -10.37 -13.66
C TRP A 128 5.63 -11.62 -14.54
N LEU A 129 4.96 -12.70 -14.13
CA LEU A 129 4.91 -13.97 -14.85
C LEU A 129 3.48 -14.21 -15.34
N VAL A 130 3.31 -14.33 -16.66
CA VAL A 130 2.06 -14.78 -17.28
C VAL A 130 2.17 -16.28 -17.50
N ARG A 131 1.15 -17.04 -17.09
CA ARG A 131 1.01 -18.48 -17.35
C ARG A 131 -0.24 -18.74 -18.19
#